data_AF-A0A699IGW3-F1
#
_entry.id   AF-A0A699IGW3-F1
#
_cell.length_a   1.000
_cell.length_b   1.000
_cell.length_c   1.000
_cell.angle_alpha   90.00
_cell.angle_beta   90.00
_cell.angle_gamma   90.00
#
_symmetry.space_group_name_H-M   'P 1'
#
loop_
_entity.id
_entity.type
_entity.pdbx_description
1 polymer ?
#
loop_
_entity_poly.entity_id
_entity_poly.type
_entity_poly.pdbx_seq_one_letter_code
_entity_poly.pdbx_strand_id
1 'polypeptide(L)' 'MLDPFKVLKRVRDVAYKLDLPEELSRVHNTFHVSNLKQCHADEPLAVPLDGL' A
#
# COMPACT_ATOMS: atom_id res chain seq x y z
N MET A 1 13.51 -0.22 4.00
CA MET A 1 12.17 0.21 3.57
C MET A 1 11.24 -0.92 3.94
N LEU A 2 10.14 -0.66 4.67
CA LEU A 2 9.16 -1.72 4.95
C LEU A 2 8.48 -2.10 3.63
N ASP A 3 8.31 -3.40 3.39
CA ASP A 3 7.62 -3.86 2.20
C ASP A 3 6.15 -3.42 2.23
N PRO A 4 5.64 -2.78 1.16
CA PRO A 4 4.23 -2.45 1.04
C PRO A 4 3.35 -3.70 1.10
N PHE A 5 2.19 -3.60 1.76
CA PHE A 5 1.18 -4.65 1.69
C PHE A 5 0.50 -4.65 0.32
N LYS A 6 0.36 -5.83 -0.29
CA LYS A 6 -0.36 -5.98 -1.55
C LYS A 6 -1.86 -5.88 -1.31
N VAL A 7 -2.58 -5.18 -2.19
CA VAL A 7 -4.04 -5.17 -2.17
C VAL A 7 -4.54 -6.45 -2.83
N LEU A 8 -5.25 -7.28 -2.08
CA LEU A 8 -5.89 -8.49 -2.59
C LEU A 8 -7.23 -8.18 -3.25
N LYS A 9 -8.03 -7.29 -2.64
CA LYS A 9 -9.38 -6.96 -3.11
C LYS A 9 -9.86 -5.61 -2.58
N ARG A 10 -10.60 -4.86 -3.39
CA ARG A 10 -11.40 -3.72 -2.91
C ARG A 10 -12.74 -4.20 -2.35
N VAL A 11 -13.04 -3.84 -1.12
CA VAL A 11 -14.27 -4.21 -0.41
C VAL A 11 -15.12 -2.97 -0.25
N ARG A 12 -16.22 -2.89 -1.02
CA ARG A 12 -17.04 -1.67 -1.12
C ARG A 12 -16.19 -0.48 -1.57
N ASP A 13 -16.74 0.74 -1.44
CA ASP A 13 -16.01 1.92 -1.91
C ASP A 13 -14.88 2.36 -0.99
N VAL A 14 -14.94 2.01 0.30
CA VAL A 14 -14.13 2.65 1.34
C VAL A 14 -13.17 1.70 2.06
N ALA A 15 -13.09 0.42 1.67
CA ALA A 15 -12.22 -0.54 2.33
C ALA A 15 -11.46 -1.43 1.34
N TYR A 16 -10.32 -1.94 1.80
CA TYR A 16 -9.45 -2.83 1.03
C TYR A 16 -9.01 -4.01 1.89
N LYS A 17 -8.97 -5.19 1.27
CA LYS A 17 -8.37 -6.39 1.82
C LYS A 17 -6.90 -6.43 1.41
N LEU A 18 -6.01 -6.55 2.37
CA LEU A 18 -4.56 -6.58 2.19
C LEU A 18 -4.01 -8.00 2.38
N ASP A 19 -2.90 -8.28 1.72
CA ASP A 19 -2.07 -9.44 1.99
C ASP A 19 -1.18 -9.12 3.19
N LEU A 20 -1.50 -9.71 4.35
CA LEU A 20 -0.78 -9.47 5.59
C LEU A 20 0.20 -10.61 5.85
N PRO A 21 1.41 -10.33 6.36
CA PRO A 21 2.34 -11.36 6.81
C PRO A 21 1.74 -12.16 7.96
N GLU A 22 2.20 -13.40 8.13
CA GLU A 22 1.71 -14.33 9.16
C GLU A 22 1.87 -13.77 10.58
N GLU A 23 2.88 -12.92 10.79
CA GLU A 23 3.13 -12.15 12.02
C GLU A 23 1.92 -11.28 12.43
N LEU A 24 1.11 -10.84 11.47
CA LEU A 24 -0.10 -10.04 11.68
C LEU A 24 -1.39 -10.85 11.53
N SER A 25 -1.32 -12.19 11.62
CA SER A 25 -2.48 -13.10 11.47
C SER A 25 -3.66 -12.80 12.42
N ARG A 26 -3.41 -12.16 13.55
CA ARG A 26 -4.45 -11.76 14.53
C ARG A 26 -5.18 -10.47 14.14
N VAL A 27 -4.67 -9.71 13.17
CA VAL A 27 -5.25 -8.46 12.69
C VAL A 27 -6.18 -8.76 11.53
N HIS A 28 -7.35 -8.11 11.50
CA HIS A 28 -8.23 -8.19 10.35
C HIS A 28 -7.52 -7.63 9.12
N ASN A 29 -7.51 -8.41 8.03
CA ASN A 29 -6.87 -7.99 6.79
C ASN A 29 -7.69 -7.00 5.96
N THR A 30 -8.80 -6.47 6.48
CA THR A 30 -9.63 -5.48 5.80
C THR A 30 -9.53 -4.13 6.50
N PHE A 31 -9.09 -3.10 5.79
CA PHE A 31 -8.81 -1.78 6.32
C PHE A 31 -9.58 -0.70 5.58
N HIS A 32 -10.01 0.33 6.31
CA HIS A 32 -10.59 1.53 5.72
C HIS A 32 -9.53 2.34 4.97
N VAL A 33 -9.91 3.01 3.88
CA VAL A 33 -8.98 3.80 3.04
C VAL A 33 -8.21 4.86 3.84
N SER A 34 -8.83 5.47 4.86
CA SER A 34 -8.18 6.46 5.73
C SER A 34 -7.04 5.90 6.59
N ASN A 35 -6.98 4.58 6.78
CA ASN A 35 -5.91 3.93 7.54
C ASN A 35 -4.72 3.55 6.65
N LEU A 36 -4.83 3.73 5.32
CA LEU A 36 -3.82 3.34 4.35
C LEU A 36 -3.08 4.58 3.85
N LYS A 37 -1.77 4.45 3.66
CA LYS A 37 -0.95 5.44 2.97
C LYS A 37 -0.54 4.87 1.62
N GLN A 38 -0.73 5.64 0.55
CA GLN A 38 -0.33 5.23 -0.79
C GLN A 38 1.20 5.08 -0.86
N CYS A 39 1.66 3.94 -1.35
CA CYS A 39 3.07 3.72 -1.65
C CYS A 39 3.35 4.20 -3.07
N HIS A 40 4.31 5.11 -3.23
CA HIS A 40 4.77 5.61 -4.54
C HIS A 40 5.92 4.76 -5.10
N ALA A 41 5.94 3.46 -4.81
CA ALA A 41 7.07 2.59 -5.13
C ALA A 41 7.30 2.38 -6.65
N ASP A 42 6.27 2.63 -7.47
CA ASP A 42 6.31 2.52 -8.94
C ASP A 42 6.63 3.84 -9.65
N GLU A 43 6.70 4.97 -8.95
CA GLU A 43 7.22 6.18 -9.57
C GLU A 43 8.75 6.09 -9.52
N PRO A 44 9.45 5.92 -10.65
CA PRO A 44 10.88 6.13 -10.64
C PRO A 44 11.08 7.54 -10.08
N LEU A 45 11.98 7.69 -9.10
CA LEU A 45 12.54 8.98 -8.72
C LEU A 45 13.38 9.56 -9.88
N ALA A 46 12.83 9.58 -11.09
CA ALA A 46 13.31 10.38 -12.18
C ALA A 46 12.90 11.81 -11.85
N VAL A 47 13.65 12.42 -10.93
CA VAL A 47 13.83 13.87 -11.01
C VAL A 47 14.50 14.08 -12.36
N PRO A 48 13.88 14.76 -13.34
CA PRO A 48 14.65 15.21 -14.48
C PRO A 48 15.72 16.12 -13.90
N LEU A 49 16.98 15.69 -13.98
CA LEU A 49 18.12 16.59 -13.85
C LEU A 49 18.08 17.47 -15.10
N ASP A 50 17.17 18.44 -15.10
CA ASP A 50 17.16 19.50 -16.10
C ASP A 50 18.45 20.30 -15.91
N GLY A 51 19.38 20.05 -16.84
CA GLY A 51 20.41 20.95 -17.34
C GLY A 51 21.30 21.65 -16.31
N LEU A 52 22.53 21.13 -16.16
CA LEU A 52 23.69 22.01 -15.98
C LEU A 52 23.84 22.92 -17.22
#